data_AF-A0AAU1RHN6-F1
#
_entry.id   AF-A0AAU1RHN6-F1
#
_cell.length_a   1.000
_cell.length_b   1.000
_cell.length_c   1.000
_cell.angle_alpha   90.00
_cell.angle_beta   90.00
_cell.angle_gamma   90.00
#
_symmetry.space_group_name_H-M   'P 1'
#
loop_
_entity.id
_entity.type
_entity.pdbx_description
1 polymer ?
#
loop_
_entity_poly.entity_id
_entity_poly.type
_entity_poly.pdbx_seq_one_letter_code
_entity_poly.pdbx_strand_id
1 'polypeptide(L)'
;MTPNSPNSSAACGFWAAGTSTLALGAGLLGAGPPPLAWGLAGAAAVAGAGLAVRRRAVLWAACGLSAAAGFGLLMDVVGLLFAQGVDDGAAAVLHALGLLGAVLLAGAARPRGTGPVVAPQPSAASRRAHLAACAGALAFVPYVAMKLTWALGGTFAGISGAEMLAASERNGASGLWLTLERWGLDGTVLLAALGVFLLFGLVGSWGQVFPRWTLALRGRRVPRWLPLGPALIGVGTLVPYGLFGVGYLTLASAGVVSVRAGDFHSPADAVLVGWIGFSAFAGYGLALLVATRSYWLRTRSVTAGP
;
A
#
# COMPACT_ATOMS: atom_id res chain seq x y z
N MET A 1 56.34 16.65 24.54
CA MET A 1 55.20 17.18 25.31
C MET A 1 54.63 18.37 24.56
N THR A 2 53.51 18.17 23.89
CA THR A 2 52.61 19.20 23.33
C THR A 2 51.21 18.57 23.25
N PRO A 3 50.13 19.36 23.41
CA PRO A 3 48.92 18.89 24.08
C PRO A 3 47.84 18.33 23.15
N ASN A 4 47.04 17.44 23.73
CA ASN A 4 45.87 16.79 23.16
C ASN A 4 44.84 17.78 22.60
N SER A 5 44.44 17.57 21.35
CA SER A 5 43.24 18.13 20.74
C SER A 5 41.98 17.36 21.16
N PRO A 6 40.83 18.04 21.34
CA PRO A 6 39.61 17.41 21.82
C PRO A 6 38.92 16.58 20.71
N ASN A 7 38.45 15.40 21.10
CA ASN A 7 37.66 14.46 20.32
C ASN A 7 36.46 15.13 19.61
N SER A 8 36.50 15.19 18.28
CA SER A 8 35.43 15.69 17.42
C SER A 8 34.33 14.65 17.12
N SER A 9 34.28 13.56 17.90
CA SER A 9 33.38 12.42 17.65
C SER A 9 32.01 12.54 18.31
N ALA A 10 31.78 13.57 19.13
CA ALA A 10 30.53 13.75 19.88
C ALA A 10 29.54 14.77 19.26
N ALA A 11 29.95 15.54 18.25
CA ALA A 11 29.12 16.61 17.67
C ALA A 11 28.22 16.17 16.50
N CYS A 12 28.51 15.04 15.85
CA CYS A 12 27.76 14.57 14.68
C CYS A 12 26.51 13.73 15.01
N GLY A 13 26.38 13.23 16.24
CA GLY A 13 25.19 12.49 16.70
C GLY A 13 23.98 13.38 17.00
N PHE A 14 24.20 14.69 17.16
CA PHE A 14 23.16 15.62 17.63
C PHE A 14 22.24 16.12 16.50
N TRP A 15 22.72 16.14 15.25
CA TRP A 15 21.96 16.69 14.12
C TRP A 15 20.96 15.72 13.47
N ALA A 16 21.20 14.41 13.57
CA ALA A 16 20.26 13.39 13.06
C ALA A 16 19.07 13.14 14.00
N ALA A 17 19.20 13.44 15.30
CA ALA A 17 18.09 13.40 16.24
C ALA A 17 17.25 14.70 16.20
N GLY A 18 17.87 15.84 15.88
CA GLY A 18 17.21 17.15 15.82
C GLY A 18 16.21 17.31 14.66
N THR A 19 16.42 16.63 13.54
CA THR A 19 15.54 16.75 12.36
C THR A 19 14.24 15.95 12.49
N SER A 20 14.29 14.79 13.14
CA SER A 20 13.08 13.99 13.45
C SER A 20 12.23 14.60 14.56
N THR A 21 12.85 15.30 15.53
CA THR A 21 12.15 16.03 16.59
C THR A 21 11.54 17.35 16.10
N LEU A 22 12.15 18.03 15.13
CA LEU A 22 11.56 19.22 14.50
C LEU A 22 10.37 18.89 13.59
N ALA A 23 10.37 17.74 12.88
CA ALA A 23 9.23 17.31 12.07
C ALA A 23 8.02 16.88 12.92
N LEU A 24 8.27 16.21 14.05
CA LEU A 24 7.23 15.90 15.05
C LEU A 24 6.74 17.15 15.81
N GLY A 25 7.63 18.12 16.08
CA GLY A 25 7.28 19.38 16.74
C GLY A 25 6.52 20.38 15.86
N ALA A 26 6.82 20.46 14.56
CA ALA A 26 6.13 21.34 13.63
C ALA A 26 4.68 20.87 13.33
N GLY A 27 4.44 19.56 13.33
CA GLY A 27 3.08 19.00 13.25
C GLY A 27 2.19 19.31 14.45
N LEU A 28 2.79 19.58 15.62
CA LEU A 28 2.08 19.96 16.85
C LEU A 28 1.75 21.47 16.95
N LEU A 29 2.37 22.33 16.12
CA LEU A 29 2.31 23.80 16.25
C LEU A 29 1.58 24.52 15.10
N GLY A 30 0.99 23.79 14.13
CA GLY A 30 0.08 24.38 13.12
C GLY A 30 0.72 25.36 12.13
N ALA A 31 2.02 25.64 12.21
CA ALA A 31 2.75 26.44 11.24
C ALA A 31 3.50 25.51 10.28
N GLY A 32 2.99 25.38 9.06
CA GLY A 32 3.65 24.60 8.00
C GLY A 32 5.07 25.14 7.74
N PRO A 33 6.09 24.28 7.67
CA PRO A 33 7.45 24.73 7.38
C PRO A 33 7.51 25.34 5.96
N PRO A 34 8.30 26.40 5.74
CA PRO A 34 8.37 27.07 4.44
C PRO A 34 8.84 26.08 3.36
N PRO A 35 8.37 26.19 2.10
CA PRO A 35 8.67 25.25 1.02
C PRO A 35 10.18 25.06 0.76
N LEU A 36 11.00 26.05 1.12
CA LEU A 36 12.46 25.96 1.12
C LEU A 36 13.02 24.93 2.11
N ALA A 37 12.37 24.71 3.26
CA ALA A 37 12.77 23.70 4.24
C ALA A 37 12.57 22.27 3.70
N TRP A 38 11.50 22.04 2.94
CA TRP A 38 11.28 20.77 2.24
C TRP A 38 12.30 20.55 1.11
N GLY A 39 12.61 21.61 0.36
CA GLY A 39 13.66 21.56 -0.66
C GLY A 39 15.04 21.23 -0.08
N LEU A 40 15.40 21.83 1.05
CA LEU A 40 16.66 21.59 1.75
C LEU A 40 16.72 20.22 2.43
N ALA A 41 15.62 19.75 3.03
CA ALA A 41 15.53 18.40 3.58
C ALA A 41 15.64 17.33 2.47
N GLY A 42 14.99 17.56 1.32
CA GLY A 42 15.12 16.69 0.14
C GLY A 42 16.55 16.68 -0.41
N ALA A 43 17.17 17.85 -0.57
CA ALA A 43 18.55 17.96 -1.04
C ALA A 43 19.56 17.34 -0.07
N ALA A 44 19.37 17.51 1.25
CA ALA A 44 20.21 16.91 2.28
C ALA A 44 20.03 15.38 2.36
N ALA A 45 18.82 14.86 2.15
CA ALA A 45 18.57 13.42 2.05
C ALA A 45 19.24 12.81 0.81
N VAL A 46 19.22 13.51 -0.32
CA VAL A 46 19.90 13.08 -1.57
C VAL A 46 21.42 13.16 -1.42
N ALA A 47 21.96 14.22 -0.82
CA ALA A 47 23.39 14.39 -0.55
C ALA A 47 23.91 13.39 0.51
N GLY A 48 23.11 13.12 1.56
CA GLY A 48 23.40 12.11 2.58
C GLY A 48 23.32 10.68 2.06
N ALA A 49 22.39 10.38 1.15
CA ALA A 49 22.32 9.10 0.45
C ALA A 49 23.54 8.85 -0.44
N GLY A 50 24.14 9.91 -0.99
CA GLY A 50 25.41 9.85 -1.75
C GLY A 50 26.63 9.48 -0.90
N LEU A 51 26.62 9.79 0.40
CA LEU A 51 27.69 9.43 1.35
C LEU A 51 27.42 8.11 2.11
N ALA A 52 26.15 7.67 2.18
CA ALA A 52 25.72 6.41 2.80
C ALA A 52 25.77 5.19 1.87
N VAL A 53 26.42 5.29 0.71
CA VAL A 53 26.61 4.20 -0.27
C VAL A 53 27.33 2.97 0.33
N ARG A 54 27.97 3.10 1.51
CA ARG A 54 28.70 2.00 2.15
C ARG A 54 27.92 1.08 3.08
N ARG A 55 26.66 1.36 3.44
CA ARG A 55 25.85 0.42 4.23
C ARG A 55 24.48 0.22 3.60
N ARG A 56 24.37 -0.82 2.77
CA ARG A 56 23.12 -1.32 2.17
C ARG A 56 21.96 -1.40 3.17
N ALA A 57 22.24 -1.69 4.43
CA ALA A 57 21.26 -1.68 5.52
C ALA A 57 20.59 -0.31 5.73
N VAL A 58 21.35 0.79 5.63
CA VAL A 58 20.83 2.16 5.78
C VAL A 58 19.89 2.52 4.62
N LEU A 59 20.25 2.16 3.38
CA LEU A 59 19.38 2.36 2.23
C LEU A 59 18.07 1.58 2.35
N TRP A 60 18.11 0.34 2.84
CA TRP A 60 16.90 -0.44 3.10
C TRP A 60 16.07 0.12 4.25
N ALA A 61 16.69 0.61 5.32
CA ALA A 61 15.99 1.26 6.42
C ALA A 61 15.29 2.55 5.94
N ALA A 62 16.00 3.41 5.20
CA ALA A 62 15.44 4.62 4.60
C ALA A 62 14.32 4.29 3.60
N CYS A 63 14.49 3.23 2.79
CA CYS A 63 13.45 2.74 1.89
C CYS A 63 12.20 2.31 2.66
N GLY A 64 12.37 1.61 3.79
CA GLY A 64 11.27 1.20 4.66
C GLY A 64 10.52 2.39 5.26
N LEU A 65 11.24 3.39 5.76
CA LEU A 65 10.65 4.63 6.28
C LEU A 65 9.90 5.42 5.19
N SER A 66 10.49 5.53 4.01
CA SER A 66 9.86 6.19 2.87
C SER A 66 8.59 5.46 2.41
N ALA A 67 8.61 4.12 2.41
CA ALA A 67 7.42 3.32 2.11
C ALA A 67 6.33 3.49 3.17
N ALA A 68 6.71 3.59 4.45
CA ALA A 68 5.77 3.88 5.54
C ALA A 68 5.15 5.28 5.39
N ALA A 69 5.92 6.28 4.97
CA ALA A 69 5.40 7.60 4.64
C ALA A 69 4.45 7.57 3.44
N GLY A 70 4.64 6.66 2.48
CA GLY A 70 3.74 6.47 1.34
C GLY A 70 2.45 5.70 1.63
N PHE A 71 2.24 5.25 2.88
CA PHE A 71 1.15 4.36 3.26
C PHE A 71 -0.25 4.92 2.93
N GLY A 72 -0.47 6.22 3.15
CA GLY A 72 -1.77 6.86 2.92
C GLY A 72 -2.13 7.06 1.44
N LEU A 73 -1.18 6.87 0.51
CA LEU A 73 -1.38 7.20 -0.91
C LEU A 73 -2.55 6.45 -1.54
N LEU A 74 -2.81 5.20 -1.13
CA LEU A 74 -3.97 4.46 -1.65
C LEU A 74 -5.27 5.15 -1.27
N MET A 75 -5.39 5.63 -0.03
CA MET A 75 -6.58 6.34 0.42
C MET A 75 -6.75 7.66 -0.33
N ASP A 76 -5.65 8.36 -0.61
CA ASP A 76 -5.70 9.58 -1.42
C ASP A 76 -6.13 9.30 -2.86
N VAL A 77 -5.63 8.21 -3.47
CA VAL A 77 -6.02 7.80 -4.82
C VAL A 77 -7.49 7.37 -4.85
N VAL A 78 -7.95 6.62 -3.84
CA VAL A 78 -9.36 6.23 -3.70
C VAL A 78 -10.23 7.48 -3.51
N GLY A 79 -9.84 8.42 -2.64
CA GLY A 79 -10.52 9.71 -2.48
C GLY A 79 -10.57 10.49 -3.79
N LEU A 80 -9.45 10.59 -4.52
CA LEU A 80 -9.40 11.35 -5.76
C LEU A 80 -10.26 10.71 -6.86
N LEU A 81 -10.26 9.37 -6.95
CA LEU A 81 -11.07 8.62 -7.91
C LEU A 81 -12.56 8.65 -7.58
N PHE A 82 -12.92 8.59 -6.29
CA PHE A 82 -14.30 8.32 -5.85
C PHE A 82 -14.96 9.42 -5.03
N ALA A 83 -14.23 10.38 -4.51
CA ALA A 83 -14.73 11.56 -3.80
C ALA A 83 -14.36 12.87 -4.54
N GLN A 84 -13.71 12.77 -5.71
CA GLN A 84 -13.25 13.90 -6.52
C GLN A 84 -12.31 14.86 -5.79
N GLY A 85 -11.66 14.41 -4.72
CA GLY A 85 -10.79 15.22 -3.88
C GLY A 85 -9.96 14.39 -2.92
N VAL A 86 -9.03 15.04 -2.24
CA VAL A 86 -8.25 14.47 -1.14
C VAL A 86 -8.49 15.33 0.10
N ASP A 87 -8.61 14.71 1.27
CA ASP A 87 -8.90 15.42 2.52
C ASP A 87 -7.82 16.47 2.83
N ASP A 88 -6.57 16.15 2.51
CA ASP A 88 -5.43 17.06 2.61
C ASP A 88 -4.48 16.85 1.43
N GLY A 89 -4.43 17.84 0.54
CA GLY A 89 -3.53 17.83 -0.62
C GLY A 89 -2.05 17.76 -0.25
N ALA A 90 -1.65 18.36 0.87
CA ALA A 90 -0.26 18.30 1.33
C ALA A 90 0.09 16.89 1.81
N ALA A 91 -0.80 16.23 2.55
CA ALA A 91 -0.62 14.85 2.97
C ALA A 91 -0.51 13.92 1.74
N ALA A 92 -1.39 14.08 0.74
CA ALA A 92 -1.34 13.29 -0.49
C ALA A 92 -0.02 13.45 -1.25
N VAL A 93 0.51 14.68 -1.34
CA VAL A 93 1.83 14.94 -1.94
C VAL A 93 2.94 14.28 -1.13
N LEU A 94 2.91 14.35 0.20
CA LEU A 94 3.88 13.68 1.07
C LEU A 94 3.84 12.16 0.91
N HIS A 95 2.65 11.56 0.80
CA HIS A 95 2.50 10.14 0.56
C HIS A 95 3.06 9.75 -0.83
N ALA A 96 2.80 10.55 -1.86
CA ALA A 96 3.33 10.31 -3.21
C ALA A 96 4.87 10.40 -3.24
N LEU A 97 5.44 11.41 -2.57
CA LEU A 97 6.89 11.57 -2.43
C LEU A 97 7.51 10.43 -1.62
N GLY A 98 6.84 9.97 -0.56
CA GLY A 98 7.26 8.81 0.23
C GLY A 98 7.36 7.55 -0.64
N LEU A 99 6.36 7.27 -1.48
CA LEU A 99 6.39 6.13 -2.39
C LEU A 99 7.50 6.27 -3.44
N LEU A 100 7.65 7.46 -4.04
CA LEU A 100 8.71 7.73 -5.02
C LEU A 100 10.11 7.55 -4.40
N GLY A 101 10.32 8.10 -3.20
CA GLY A 101 11.56 7.94 -2.44
C GLY A 101 11.89 6.47 -2.17
N ALA A 102 10.89 5.66 -1.81
CA ALA A 102 11.08 4.22 -1.60
C ALA A 102 11.54 3.51 -2.89
N VAL A 103 10.93 3.83 -4.03
CA VAL A 103 11.31 3.27 -5.33
C VAL A 103 12.74 3.64 -5.71
N LEU A 104 13.12 4.91 -5.54
CA LEU A 104 14.47 5.39 -5.85
C LEU A 104 15.52 4.75 -4.94
N LEU A 105 15.29 4.70 -3.62
CA LEU A 105 16.19 4.08 -2.65
C LEU A 105 16.34 2.57 -2.89
N ALA A 106 15.24 1.87 -3.19
CA ALA A 106 15.28 0.46 -3.57
C ALA A 106 16.06 0.22 -4.88
N GLY A 107 15.98 1.16 -5.83
CA GLY A 107 16.77 1.16 -7.06
C GLY A 107 18.27 1.32 -6.79
N ALA A 108 18.63 2.27 -5.93
CA ALA A 108 20.01 2.53 -5.54
C ALA A 108 20.65 1.39 -4.71
N ALA A 109 19.86 0.70 -3.89
CA ALA A 109 20.31 -0.42 -3.07
C ALA A 109 20.55 -1.74 -3.86
N ARG A 110 20.20 -1.77 -5.15
CA ARG A 110 20.33 -2.97 -5.99
C ARG A 110 21.71 -3.01 -6.68
N PRO A 111 22.40 -4.16 -6.62
CA PRO A 111 23.61 -4.37 -7.42
C PRO A 111 23.28 -4.26 -8.91
N ARG A 112 24.12 -3.57 -9.69
CA ARG A 112 24.06 -3.58 -11.15
C ARG A 112 24.85 -4.78 -11.67
N GLY A 113 24.19 -5.67 -12.41
CA GLY A 113 24.86 -6.75 -13.14
C GLY A 113 25.42 -6.23 -14.48
N THR A 114 26.58 -6.72 -14.89
CA THR A 114 27.32 -6.25 -16.07
C THR A 114 27.30 -7.22 -17.26
N GLY A 115 26.43 -8.24 -17.25
CA GLY A 115 26.37 -9.23 -18.33
C GLY A 115 25.10 -9.18 -19.17
N PRO A 116 25.06 -9.94 -20.27
CA PRO A 116 23.90 -10.02 -21.16
C PRO A 116 22.67 -10.53 -20.40
N VAL A 117 21.58 -9.80 -20.58
CA VAL A 117 20.33 -9.94 -19.81
C VAL A 117 19.37 -10.83 -20.59
N VAL A 118 19.08 -12.04 -20.08
CA VAL A 118 18.11 -12.96 -20.69
C VAL A 118 16.81 -12.96 -19.89
N ALA A 119 15.68 -12.84 -20.59
CA ALA A 119 14.36 -12.91 -20.00
C ALA A 119 13.96 -14.38 -19.74
N PRO A 120 13.63 -14.76 -18.49
CA PRO A 120 13.21 -16.13 -18.16
C PRO A 120 12.00 -16.58 -18.96
N GLN A 121 11.86 -17.90 -19.19
CA GLN A 121 10.66 -18.44 -19.83
C GLN A 121 9.43 -18.29 -18.92
N PRO A 122 8.23 -18.05 -19.51
CA PRO A 122 7.00 -17.96 -18.74
C PRO A 122 6.72 -19.22 -17.93
N SER A 123 6.47 -19.06 -16.63
CA SER A 123 6.23 -20.18 -15.72
C SER A 123 5.16 -19.87 -14.67
N ALA A 124 4.34 -20.87 -14.36
CA ALA A 124 3.39 -20.82 -13.24
C ALA A 124 4.13 -20.76 -11.90
N ALA A 125 3.48 -20.18 -10.88
CA ALA A 125 4.06 -20.11 -9.55
C ALA A 125 4.08 -21.48 -8.86
N SER A 126 4.86 -21.59 -7.78
CA SER A 126 4.84 -22.79 -6.92
C SER A 126 3.46 -23.00 -6.28
N ARG A 127 3.15 -24.25 -5.91
CA ARG A 127 1.90 -24.61 -5.23
C ARG A 127 1.63 -23.75 -4.01
N ARG A 128 2.66 -23.40 -3.24
CA ARG A 128 2.54 -22.53 -2.04
C ARG A 128 2.06 -21.12 -2.39
N ALA A 129 2.56 -20.54 -3.48
CA ALA A 129 2.12 -19.21 -3.91
C ALA A 129 0.68 -19.23 -4.43
N HIS A 130 0.29 -20.31 -5.14
CA HIS A 130 -1.10 -20.52 -5.54
C HIS A 130 -2.04 -20.69 -4.34
N LEU A 131 -1.65 -21.47 -3.32
CA LEU A 131 -2.43 -21.61 -2.10
C LEU A 131 -2.56 -20.28 -1.35
N ALA A 132 -1.49 -19.50 -1.27
CA ALA A 132 -1.54 -18.15 -0.71
C ALA A 132 -2.51 -17.26 -1.51
N ALA A 133 -2.49 -17.31 -2.83
CA ALA A 133 -3.44 -16.58 -3.67
C ALA A 133 -4.90 -17.01 -3.43
N CYS A 134 -5.17 -18.31 -3.31
CA CYS A 134 -6.50 -18.81 -2.95
C CYS A 134 -6.94 -18.33 -1.57
N ALA A 135 -6.06 -18.39 -0.57
CA ALA A 135 -6.34 -17.89 0.78
C ALA A 135 -6.65 -16.38 0.78
N GLY A 136 -5.87 -15.59 0.03
CA GLY A 136 -6.13 -14.16 -0.14
C GLY A 136 -7.45 -13.85 -0.83
N ALA A 137 -7.83 -14.62 -1.84
CA ALA A 137 -9.13 -14.49 -2.49
C ALA A 137 -10.28 -14.86 -1.54
N LEU A 138 -10.12 -15.94 -0.76
CA LEU A 138 -11.10 -16.36 0.24
C LEU A 138 -11.25 -15.35 1.39
N ALA A 139 -10.19 -14.60 1.73
CA ALA A 139 -10.25 -13.57 2.75
C ALA A 139 -11.26 -12.46 2.43
N PHE A 140 -11.56 -12.21 1.14
CA PHE A 140 -12.59 -11.25 0.75
C PHE A 140 -14.01 -11.79 0.80
N VAL A 141 -14.24 -13.11 0.95
CA VAL A 141 -15.59 -13.68 0.90
C VAL A 141 -16.55 -13.05 1.92
N PRO A 142 -16.18 -12.90 3.22
CA PRO A 142 -17.06 -12.26 4.21
C PRO A 142 -17.30 -10.78 3.87
N TYR A 143 -16.28 -10.09 3.38
CA TYR A 143 -16.37 -8.68 3.00
C TYR A 143 -17.31 -8.48 1.81
N VAL A 144 -17.17 -9.29 0.76
CA VAL A 144 -18.04 -9.25 -0.42
C VAL A 144 -19.48 -9.59 -0.04
N ALA A 145 -19.70 -10.60 0.79
CA ALA A 145 -21.04 -10.97 1.25
C ALA A 145 -21.70 -9.81 2.02
N MET A 146 -20.97 -9.17 2.94
CA MET A 146 -21.45 -8.00 3.68
C MET A 146 -21.80 -6.84 2.74
N LYS A 147 -20.89 -6.47 1.83
CA LYS A 147 -21.09 -5.37 0.90
C LYS A 147 -22.25 -5.61 -0.07
N LEU A 148 -22.38 -6.82 -0.61
CA LEU A 148 -23.49 -7.19 -1.47
C LEU A 148 -24.83 -7.20 -0.72
N THR A 149 -24.82 -7.58 0.57
CA THR A 149 -26.04 -7.50 1.39
C THR A 149 -26.57 -6.07 1.44
N TRP A 150 -25.71 -5.08 1.68
CA TRP A 150 -26.12 -3.66 1.65
C TRP A 150 -26.49 -3.19 0.23
N ALA A 151 -25.70 -3.54 -0.79
CA ALA A 151 -25.96 -3.13 -2.17
C ALA A 151 -27.31 -3.65 -2.70
N LEU A 152 -27.75 -4.83 -2.24
CA LEU A 152 -29.05 -5.42 -2.57
C LEU A 152 -30.20 -4.93 -1.67
N GLY A 153 -29.96 -3.91 -0.83
CA GLY A 153 -30.97 -3.32 0.05
C GLY A 153 -31.21 -4.07 1.36
N GLY A 154 -30.41 -5.10 1.66
CA GLY A 154 -30.47 -5.82 2.92
C GLY A 154 -29.88 -5.05 4.11
N THR A 155 -29.97 -5.65 5.29
CA THR A 155 -29.45 -5.10 6.55
C THR A 155 -28.34 -5.98 7.09
N PHE A 156 -27.24 -5.36 7.49
CA PHE A 156 -26.12 -6.03 8.15
C PHE A 156 -25.53 -5.10 9.22
N ALA A 157 -25.15 -5.65 10.37
CA ALA A 157 -24.63 -4.87 11.51
C ALA A 157 -25.53 -3.67 11.87
N GLY A 158 -26.84 -3.92 11.93
CA GLY A 158 -27.84 -2.92 12.33
C GLY A 158 -28.15 -1.82 11.31
N ILE A 159 -27.42 -1.73 10.19
CA ILE A 159 -27.62 -0.70 9.16
C ILE A 159 -28.13 -1.31 7.85
N SER A 160 -29.17 -0.70 7.28
CA SER A 160 -29.74 -1.06 5.99
C SER A 160 -28.92 -0.51 4.82
N GLY A 161 -29.08 -1.10 3.64
CA GLY A 161 -28.46 -0.60 2.41
C GLY A 161 -28.84 0.86 2.10
N ALA A 162 -30.08 1.27 2.39
CA ALA A 162 -30.53 2.64 2.18
C ALA A 162 -29.85 3.63 3.13
N GLU A 163 -29.70 3.26 4.41
CA GLU A 163 -28.97 4.06 5.39
C GLU A 163 -27.48 4.16 5.05
N MET A 164 -26.88 3.06 4.56
CA MET A 164 -25.49 3.04 4.09
C MET A 164 -25.29 3.95 2.87
N LEU A 165 -26.18 3.89 1.88
CA LEU A 165 -26.15 4.78 0.71
C LEU A 165 -26.30 6.25 1.12
N ALA A 166 -27.22 6.54 2.04
CA ALA A 166 -27.39 7.89 2.58
C ALA A 166 -26.15 8.36 3.36
N ALA A 167 -25.46 7.46 4.07
CA ALA A 167 -24.18 7.76 4.72
C ALA A 167 -23.08 8.05 3.69
N SER A 168 -22.97 7.23 2.63
CA SER A 168 -22.04 7.48 1.51
C SER A 168 -22.28 8.85 0.88
N GLU A 169 -23.54 9.24 0.64
CA GLU A 169 -23.89 10.54 0.07
C GLU A 169 -23.50 11.70 1.00
N ARG A 170 -23.80 11.58 2.31
CA ARG A 170 -23.39 12.58 3.32
C ARG A 170 -21.86 12.71 3.43
N ASN A 171 -21.15 11.62 3.24
CA ASN A 171 -19.68 11.57 3.28
C ASN A 171 -19.03 12.01 1.96
N GLY A 172 -19.80 12.53 1.00
CA GLY A 172 -19.28 13.11 -0.24
C GLY A 172 -18.87 12.08 -1.30
N ALA A 173 -19.45 10.89 -1.30
CA ALA A 173 -19.23 9.93 -2.37
C ALA A 173 -19.60 10.54 -3.75
N SER A 174 -18.76 10.30 -4.75
CA SER A 174 -18.97 10.82 -6.11
C SER A 174 -20.26 10.28 -6.73
N GLY A 175 -20.80 11.04 -7.69
CA GLY A 175 -21.96 10.62 -8.47
C GLY A 175 -21.77 9.27 -9.15
N LEU A 176 -20.55 8.90 -9.58
CA LEU A 176 -20.27 7.57 -10.14
C LEU A 176 -20.45 6.47 -9.09
N TRP A 177 -19.94 6.68 -7.88
CA TRP A 177 -20.08 5.73 -6.78
C TRP A 177 -21.55 5.52 -6.38
N LEU A 178 -22.26 6.63 -6.17
CA LEU A 178 -23.69 6.59 -5.84
C LEU A 178 -24.52 5.95 -6.97
N THR A 179 -24.14 6.16 -8.23
CA THR A 179 -24.80 5.50 -9.37
C THR A 179 -24.57 3.99 -9.32
N LEU A 180 -23.34 3.53 -9.09
CA LEU A 180 -23.05 2.10 -8.97
C LEU A 180 -23.82 1.47 -7.78
N GLU A 181 -23.80 2.10 -6.61
CA GLU A 181 -24.54 1.60 -5.44
C GLU A 181 -26.04 1.52 -5.68
N ARG A 182 -26.65 2.51 -6.36
CA ARG A 182 -28.06 2.48 -6.77
C ARG A 182 -28.41 1.34 -7.73
N TRP A 183 -27.43 0.82 -8.47
CA TRP A 183 -27.57 -0.33 -9.36
C TRP A 183 -27.23 -1.65 -8.66
N GLY A 184 -26.99 -1.64 -7.34
CA GLY A 184 -26.59 -2.82 -6.57
C GLY A 184 -25.15 -3.25 -6.82
N LEU A 185 -24.31 -2.38 -7.39
CA LEU A 185 -22.90 -2.62 -7.63
C LEU A 185 -22.07 -1.85 -6.60
N ASP A 186 -21.57 -2.55 -5.58
CA ASP A 186 -20.63 -1.94 -4.64
C ASP A 186 -19.24 -1.79 -5.31
N GLY A 187 -18.73 -0.56 -5.34
CA GLY A 187 -17.45 -0.25 -5.98
C GLY A 187 -16.25 -0.93 -5.30
N THR A 188 -16.31 -1.18 -3.98
CA THR A 188 -15.26 -1.90 -3.27
C THR A 188 -15.24 -3.38 -3.64
N VAL A 189 -16.41 -3.98 -3.94
CA VAL A 189 -16.51 -5.35 -4.45
C VAL A 189 -15.90 -5.45 -5.86
N LEU A 190 -16.14 -4.45 -6.71
CA LEU A 190 -15.50 -4.40 -8.04
C LEU A 190 -13.97 -4.26 -7.94
N LEU A 191 -13.47 -3.43 -7.02
CA LEU A 191 -12.05 -3.31 -6.74
C LEU A 191 -11.47 -4.61 -6.16
N ALA A 192 -12.20 -5.29 -5.27
CA ALA A 192 -11.81 -6.59 -4.74
C ALA A 192 -11.73 -7.65 -5.85
N ALA A 193 -12.69 -7.67 -6.78
CA ALA A 193 -12.65 -8.55 -7.94
C ALA A 193 -11.44 -8.27 -8.85
N LEU A 194 -11.12 -7.00 -9.10
CA LEU A 194 -9.92 -6.59 -9.83
C LEU A 194 -8.64 -7.00 -9.09
N GLY A 195 -8.63 -6.88 -7.77
CA GLY A 195 -7.54 -7.34 -6.92
C GLY A 195 -7.35 -8.85 -7.02
N VAL A 196 -8.42 -9.63 -6.90
CA VAL A 196 -8.38 -11.09 -7.08
C VAL A 196 -7.88 -11.46 -8.48
N PHE A 197 -8.33 -10.76 -9.52
CA PHE A 197 -7.83 -10.93 -10.88
C PHE A 197 -6.31 -10.68 -10.96
N LEU A 198 -5.82 -9.57 -10.40
CA LEU A 198 -4.40 -9.25 -10.31
C LEU A 198 -3.62 -10.34 -9.57
N LEU A 199 -4.13 -10.79 -8.42
CA LEU A 199 -3.52 -11.82 -7.59
C LEU A 199 -3.33 -13.13 -8.36
N PHE A 200 -4.36 -13.58 -9.09
CA PHE A 200 -4.27 -14.75 -9.96
C PHE A 200 -3.38 -14.53 -11.19
N GLY A 201 -3.30 -13.30 -11.70
CA GLY A 201 -2.35 -12.92 -12.75
C GLY A 201 -0.90 -13.08 -12.31
N LEU A 202 -0.58 -12.67 -11.08
CA LEU A 202 0.77 -12.78 -10.51
C LEU A 202 1.22 -14.23 -10.29
N VAL A 203 0.29 -15.15 -10.02
CA VAL A 203 0.63 -16.58 -9.85
C VAL A 203 0.52 -17.38 -11.14
N GLY A 204 -0.36 -16.97 -12.06
CA GLY A 204 -0.57 -17.61 -13.35
C GLY A 204 0.53 -17.31 -14.38
N SER A 205 0.61 -18.15 -15.41
CA SER A 205 1.46 -17.91 -16.58
C SER A 205 0.92 -16.78 -17.47
N TRP A 206 -0.40 -16.55 -17.45
CA TRP A 206 -1.07 -15.51 -18.24
C TRP A 206 -0.73 -14.08 -17.76
N GLY A 207 -0.24 -13.91 -16.53
CA GLY A 207 0.30 -12.61 -16.09
C GLY A 207 1.65 -12.28 -16.71
N GLN A 208 2.33 -13.24 -17.34
CA GLN A 208 3.62 -13.03 -18.02
C GLN A 208 3.48 -12.98 -19.55
N VAL A 209 2.42 -13.60 -20.09
CA VAL A 209 2.11 -13.62 -21.53
C VAL A 209 0.62 -13.41 -21.72
N PHE A 210 0.28 -12.46 -22.60
CA PHE A 210 -1.10 -12.15 -22.92
C PHE A 210 -1.85 -13.39 -23.42
N PRO A 211 -3.01 -13.72 -22.82
CA PRO A 211 -3.78 -14.92 -23.13
C PRO A 211 -4.37 -14.88 -24.54
N ARG A 212 -4.92 -16.00 -25.02
CA ARG A 212 -5.44 -16.10 -26.40
C ARG A 212 -6.67 -15.21 -26.67
N TRP A 213 -7.40 -14.84 -25.63
CA TRP A 213 -8.59 -13.99 -25.73
C TRP A 213 -8.28 -12.50 -25.89
N THR A 214 -7.05 -12.04 -25.58
CA THR A 214 -6.62 -10.67 -25.89
C THR A 214 -6.11 -10.60 -27.33
N LEU A 215 -7.02 -10.70 -28.31
CA LEU A 215 -6.73 -10.87 -29.74
C LEU A 215 -5.57 -10.00 -30.27
N ALA A 216 -5.53 -8.71 -29.91
CA ALA A 216 -4.50 -7.77 -30.37
C ALA A 216 -3.11 -8.00 -29.74
N LEU A 217 -3.03 -8.63 -28.57
CA LEU A 217 -1.79 -8.80 -27.80
C LEU A 217 -1.40 -10.26 -27.60
N ARG A 218 -2.17 -11.20 -28.15
CA ARG A 218 -2.00 -12.64 -27.99
C ARG A 218 -0.55 -13.08 -28.13
N GLY A 219 -0.05 -13.81 -27.13
CA GLY A 219 1.29 -14.40 -27.15
C GLY A 219 2.43 -13.40 -26.92
N ARG A 220 2.16 -12.09 -26.84
CA ARG A 220 3.17 -11.09 -26.46
C ARG A 220 3.43 -11.18 -24.96
N ARG A 221 4.66 -10.87 -24.56
CA ARG A 221 5.02 -10.78 -23.13
C ARG A 221 4.34 -9.56 -22.50
N VAL A 222 3.82 -9.75 -21.30
CA VAL A 222 3.28 -8.66 -20.48
C VAL A 222 4.46 -7.87 -19.92
N PRO A 223 4.53 -6.54 -20.13
CA PRO A 223 5.54 -5.70 -19.50
C PRO A 223 5.52 -5.88 -17.99
N ARG A 224 6.68 -6.16 -17.40
CA ARG A 224 6.79 -6.59 -16.00
C ARG A 224 6.22 -5.55 -15.00
N TRP A 225 6.29 -4.27 -15.34
CA TRP A 225 5.78 -3.18 -14.52
C TRP A 225 4.24 -3.16 -14.46
N LEU A 226 3.55 -3.71 -15.45
CA LEU A 226 2.10 -3.63 -15.57
C LEU A 226 1.38 -4.41 -14.45
N PRO A 227 1.73 -5.66 -14.12
CA PRO A 227 1.18 -6.33 -12.95
C PRO A 227 1.93 -5.96 -11.66
N LEU A 228 3.24 -5.66 -11.70
CA LEU A 228 3.99 -5.36 -10.48
C LEU A 228 3.69 -4.01 -9.88
N GLY A 229 3.45 -2.97 -10.68
CA GLY A 229 3.12 -1.63 -10.22
C GLY A 229 1.92 -1.62 -9.27
N PRO A 230 0.72 -2.02 -9.74
CA PRO A 230 -0.46 -2.09 -8.87
C PRO A 230 -0.30 -3.08 -7.72
N ALA A 231 0.44 -4.18 -7.92
CA ALA A 231 0.70 -5.14 -6.84
C ALA A 231 1.58 -4.56 -5.73
N LEU A 232 2.62 -3.80 -6.06
CA LEU A 232 3.49 -3.15 -5.09
C LEU A 232 2.75 -2.03 -4.35
N ILE A 233 1.92 -1.25 -5.06
CA ILE A 233 1.04 -0.25 -4.44
C ILE A 233 0.10 -0.95 -3.46
N GLY A 234 -0.60 -2.00 -3.89
CA GLY A 234 -1.52 -2.77 -3.05
C GLY A 234 -0.84 -3.44 -1.85
N VAL A 235 0.38 -3.95 -2.00
CA VAL A 235 1.16 -4.49 -0.87
C VAL A 235 1.54 -3.40 0.11
N GLY A 236 2.04 -2.26 -0.40
CA GLY A 236 2.47 -1.13 0.41
C GLY A 236 1.35 -0.50 1.23
N THR A 237 0.09 -0.70 0.82
CA THR A 237 -1.07 -0.09 1.46
C THR A 237 -1.93 -1.11 2.20
N LEU A 238 -2.30 -2.23 1.59
CA LEU A 238 -3.24 -3.18 2.20
C LEU A 238 -2.64 -3.96 3.37
N VAL A 239 -1.35 -4.30 3.32
CA VAL A 239 -0.68 -5.00 4.43
C VAL A 239 -0.68 -4.15 5.70
N PRO A 240 -0.09 -2.94 5.70
CA PRO A 240 -0.13 -2.08 6.88
C PRO A 240 -1.56 -1.74 7.29
N TYR A 241 -2.45 -1.43 6.35
CA TYR A 241 -3.84 -1.06 6.65
C TYR A 241 -4.58 -2.18 7.38
N GLY A 242 -4.52 -3.40 6.83
CA GLY A 242 -5.16 -4.57 7.43
C GLY A 242 -4.54 -4.94 8.78
N LEU A 243 -3.20 -4.96 8.88
CA LEU A 243 -2.54 -5.39 10.11
C LEU A 243 -2.71 -4.39 11.26
N PHE A 244 -2.58 -3.08 11.00
CA PHE A 244 -2.84 -2.07 12.02
C PHE A 244 -4.30 -2.07 12.43
N GLY A 245 -5.23 -2.21 11.49
CA GLY A 245 -6.66 -2.31 11.78
C GLY A 245 -7.00 -3.54 12.64
N VAL A 246 -6.47 -4.72 12.31
CA VAL A 246 -6.62 -5.94 13.13
C VAL A 246 -6.04 -5.74 14.53
N GLY A 247 -4.86 -5.12 14.65
CA GLY A 247 -4.27 -4.81 15.96
C GLY A 247 -5.13 -3.87 16.79
N TYR A 248 -5.61 -2.77 16.18
CA TYR A 248 -6.53 -1.83 16.81
C TYR A 248 -7.82 -2.51 17.28
N LEU A 249 -8.44 -3.34 16.43
CA LEU A 249 -9.65 -4.06 16.78
C LEU A 249 -9.42 -5.12 17.85
N THR A 250 -8.26 -5.77 17.89
CA THR A 250 -7.91 -6.68 18.98
C THR A 250 -7.89 -5.95 20.32
N LEU A 251 -7.26 -4.77 20.37
CA LEU A 251 -7.26 -3.92 21.56
C LEU A 251 -8.67 -3.43 21.92
N ALA A 252 -9.48 -3.08 20.92
CA ALA A 252 -10.85 -2.64 21.14
C ALA A 252 -11.74 -3.76 21.70
N SER A 253 -11.66 -4.96 21.11
CA SER A 253 -12.38 -6.15 21.58
C SER A 253 -11.93 -6.59 22.98
N ALA A 254 -10.69 -6.29 23.37
CA ALA A 254 -10.18 -6.51 24.73
C ALA A 254 -10.58 -5.39 25.72
N GLY A 255 -11.27 -4.34 25.28
CA GLY A 255 -11.67 -3.20 26.12
C GLY A 255 -10.53 -2.24 26.47
N VAL A 256 -9.37 -2.37 25.82
CA VAL A 256 -8.19 -1.51 26.07
C VAL A 256 -8.36 -0.14 25.41
N VAL A 257 -9.00 -0.09 24.24
CA VAL A 257 -9.32 1.14 23.52
C VAL A 257 -10.80 1.19 23.18
N SER A 258 -11.37 2.38 23.03
CA SER A 258 -12.74 2.56 22.59
C SER A 258 -12.84 2.75 21.08
N VAL A 259 -13.93 2.24 20.51
CA VAL A 259 -14.33 2.45 19.11
C VAL A 259 -15.58 3.31 19.12
N ARG A 260 -15.60 4.34 18.27
CA ARG A 260 -16.80 5.14 18.05
C ARG A 260 -17.70 4.43 17.04
N ALA A 261 -19.01 4.51 17.25
CA ALA A 261 -19.99 3.91 16.33
C ALA A 261 -19.92 4.53 14.92
N GLY A 262 -19.63 5.84 14.83
CA GLY A 262 -19.61 6.54 13.53
C GLY A 262 -21.01 6.58 12.93
N ASP A 263 -21.14 6.14 11.68
CA ASP A 263 -22.42 5.98 10.98
C ASP A 263 -23.21 4.72 11.42
N PHE A 264 -22.63 3.84 12.24
CA PHE A 264 -23.33 2.66 12.76
C PHE A 264 -24.17 3.00 14.00
N HIS A 265 -25.21 2.20 14.25
CA HIS A 265 -26.09 2.36 15.41
C HIS A 265 -25.40 2.06 16.75
N SER A 266 -24.36 1.21 16.74
CA SER A 266 -23.60 0.88 17.95
C SER A 266 -22.10 0.73 17.68
N PRO A 267 -21.23 0.93 18.71
CA PRO A 267 -19.81 0.60 18.60
C PRO A 267 -19.54 -0.88 18.28
N ALA A 268 -20.40 -1.79 18.74
CA ALA A 268 -20.27 -3.21 18.48
C ALA A 268 -20.44 -3.54 16.99
N ASP A 269 -21.39 -2.89 16.32
CA ASP A 269 -21.60 -3.00 14.87
C ASP A 269 -20.38 -2.51 14.09
N ALA A 270 -19.82 -1.37 14.50
CA ALA A 270 -18.60 -0.82 13.91
C ALA A 270 -17.41 -1.77 14.07
N VAL A 271 -17.25 -2.40 15.25
CA VAL A 271 -16.21 -3.41 15.50
C VAL A 271 -16.40 -4.64 14.62
N LEU A 272 -17.63 -5.14 14.47
CA LEU A 272 -17.95 -6.29 13.63
C LEU A 272 -17.59 -6.03 12.16
N VAL A 273 -18.05 -4.91 11.61
CA VAL A 273 -17.76 -4.51 10.23
C VAL A 273 -16.26 -4.28 10.04
N GLY A 274 -15.61 -3.65 11.03
CA GLY A 274 -14.17 -3.47 11.04
C GLY A 274 -13.42 -4.80 10.96
N TRP A 275 -13.82 -5.82 11.74
CA TRP A 275 -13.17 -7.13 11.72
C TRP A 275 -13.25 -7.79 10.36
N ILE A 276 -14.42 -7.71 9.71
CA ILE A 276 -14.62 -8.21 8.34
C ILE A 276 -13.71 -7.46 7.36
N GLY A 277 -13.68 -6.14 7.40
CA GLY A 277 -12.85 -5.31 6.52
C GLY A 277 -11.36 -5.53 6.72
N PHE A 278 -10.83 -5.25 7.91
CA PHE A 278 -9.39 -5.29 8.17
C PHE A 278 -8.80 -6.68 8.02
N SER A 279 -9.54 -7.75 8.39
CA SER A 279 -9.07 -9.12 8.17
C SER A 279 -9.01 -9.47 6.68
N ALA A 280 -9.99 -9.02 5.89
CA ALA A 280 -9.96 -9.20 4.44
C ALA A 280 -8.75 -8.50 3.80
N PHE A 281 -8.50 -7.24 4.17
CA PHE A 281 -7.35 -6.48 3.66
C PHE A 281 -6.01 -7.06 4.14
N ALA A 282 -5.91 -7.50 5.40
CA ALA A 282 -4.70 -8.14 5.91
C ALA A 282 -4.42 -9.46 5.18
N GLY A 283 -5.42 -10.34 5.09
CA GLY A 283 -5.30 -11.64 4.42
C GLY A 283 -4.96 -11.50 2.94
N TYR A 284 -5.66 -10.63 2.24
CA TYR A 284 -5.38 -10.34 0.83
C TYR A 284 -4.02 -9.66 0.65
N GLY A 285 -3.67 -8.66 1.47
CA GLY A 285 -2.39 -7.96 1.40
C GLY A 285 -1.19 -8.90 1.57
N LEU A 286 -1.26 -9.81 2.54
CA LEU A 286 -0.22 -10.83 2.76
C LEU A 286 -0.12 -11.81 1.59
N ALA A 287 -1.25 -12.27 1.06
CA ALA A 287 -1.28 -13.11 -0.14
C ALA A 287 -0.67 -12.38 -1.35
N LEU A 288 -1.01 -11.11 -1.54
CA LEU A 288 -0.48 -10.25 -2.60
C LEU A 288 1.02 -10.06 -2.44
N LEU A 289 1.54 -9.90 -1.22
CA LEU A 289 2.98 -9.82 -0.95
C LEU A 289 3.70 -11.10 -1.39
N VAL A 290 3.16 -12.27 -1.04
CA VAL A 290 3.71 -13.58 -1.45
C VAL A 290 3.67 -13.73 -2.98
N ALA A 291 2.54 -13.41 -3.61
CA ALA A 291 2.37 -13.50 -5.06
C ALA A 291 3.30 -12.51 -5.80
N THR A 292 3.40 -11.28 -5.32
CA THR A 292 4.30 -10.23 -5.85
C THR A 292 5.75 -10.67 -5.77
N ARG A 293 6.19 -11.19 -4.62
CA ARG A 293 7.54 -11.72 -4.45
C ARG A 293 7.80 -12.89 -5.40
N SER A 294 6.85 -13.82 -5.51
CA SER A 294 6.95 -14.96 -6.41
C SER A 294 7.06 -14.49 -7.87
N TYR A 295 6.18 -13.59 -8.32
CA TYR A 295 6.21 -13.02 -9.67
C TYR A 295 7.52 -12.27 -9.93
N TRP A 296 7.99 -11.46 -8.98
CA TRP A 296 9.25 -10.74 -9.05
C TRP A 296 10.42 -11.68 -9.31
N LEU A 297 10.49 -12.81 -8.60
CA LEU A 297 11.56 -13.80 -8.76
C LEU A 297 11.49 -14.57 -10.07
N ARG A 298 10.28 -14.86 -10.59
CA ARG A 298 10.12 -15.54 -11.89
C ARG A 298 10.40 -14.63 -13.08
N THR A 299 10.22 -13.32 -12.92
CA THR A 299 10.36 -12.34 -14.01
C THR A 299 11.63 -11.50 -13.94
N ARG A 300 12.45 -11.65 -12.89
CA ARG A 300 13.77 -11.00 -12.85
C ARG A 300 14.64 -11.58 -13.96
N SER A 301 15.20 -10.70 -14.78
CA SER A 301 16.17 -11.13 -15.77
C SER A 301 17.38 -11.76 -15.09
N VAL A 302 17.93 -12.78 -15.73
CA VAL A 302 19.12 -13.49 -15.25
C VAL A 302 20.26 -13.13 -16.17
N THR A 303 21.43 -12.85 -15.60
CA THR A 303 22.67 -12.71 -16.38
C THR A 303 23.01 -14.08 -16.93
N ALA A 304 23.22 -14.21 -18.25
CA ALA A 304 23.65 -15.48 -18.81
C ALA A 304 24.97 -15.90 -18.14
N GLY A 305 25.01 -17.13 -17.61
CA GLY A 305 26.27 -17.75 -17.19
C GLY A 305 27.17 -17.98 -18.42
N PRO A 306 28.50 -18.01 -18.23
CA PRO A 306 29.43 -18.41 -19.29
C PRO A 306 29.15 -19.84 -19.78
#